data_AF-A0A7S0G4K0-F1
#
_entry.id   AF-A0A7S0G4K0-F1
#
_cell.length_a   1.000
_cell.length_b   1.000
_cell.length_c   1.000
_cell.angle_alpha   90.00
_cell.angle_beta   90.00
_cell.angle_gamma   90.00
#
_symmetry.space_group_name_H-M   'P 1'
#
loop_
_entity.id
_entity.type
_entity.pdbx_description
1 polymer ?
#
loop_
_entity_poly.entity_id
_entity_poly.type
_entity_poly.pdbx_seq_one_letter_code
_entity_poly.pdbx_strand_id
1 'polypeptide(L)'
;MEGAAEIRGRDPWAEEGFVLRKMRKSLESRKSRGLVRQLTLQQSSCLENDFGSNDYLGLVRSEMLRRRASKILERYQCVNGSTGSRLVTGNSRLAEDVETLAAKF
;
A
#
# COMPACT_ATOMS: atom_id res chain seq x y z
N MET A 1 -6.57 51.48 -36.23
CA MET A 1 -6.13 50.13 -36.63
C MET A 1 -4.80 49.87 -35.94
N GLU A 2 -4.81 49.32 -34.74
CA GLU A 2 -3.62 48.68 -34.18
C GLU A 2 -3.99 47.83 -32.96
N GLY A 3 -3.65 46.53 -33.05
CA GLY A 3 -3.03 45.84 -31.93
C GLY A 3 -3.88 45.42 -30.73
N ALA A 4 -5.04 44.78 -30.92
CA ALA A 4 -5.55 43.87 -29.90
C ALA A 4 -4.76 42.56 -29.97
N ALA A 5 -3.61 42.51 -29.30
CA ALA A 5 -2.81 41.30 -29.13
C ALA A 5 -3.63 40.27 -28.33
N GLU A 6 -4.24 39.36 -29.07
CA GLU A 6 -4.98 38.22 -28.57
C GLU A 6 -3.98 37.25 -27.90
N ILE A 7 -3.71 37.48 -26.61
CA ILE A 7 -3.07 36.49 -25.73
C ILE A 7 -4.13 35.40 -25.47
N ARG A 8 -4.40 34.58 -26.48
CA ARG A 8 -5.03 33.27 -26.25
C ARG A 8 -4.05 32.46 -25.43
N GLY A 9 -4.40 32.25 -24.17
CA GLY A 9 -3.74 31.31 -23.29
C GLY A 9 -3.64 29.96 -23.98
N ARG A 10 -2.45 29.66 -24.52
CA ARG A 10 -2.06 28.28 -24.81
C ARG A 10 -1.90 27.64 -23.44
N ASP A 11 -2.86 26.79 -23.07
CA ASP A 11 -2.71 25.93 -21.90
C ASP A 11 -1.34 25.21 -22.03
N PRO A 12 -0.38 25.43 -21.11
CA PRO A 12 0.93 24.79 -21.17
C PRO A 12 0.84 23.26 -21.03
N TRP A 13 -0.34 22.73 -20.70
CA TRP A 13 -0.67 21.31 -20.63
C TRP A 13 -1.44 20.79 -21.85
N ALA A 14 -1.63 21.59 -22.90
CA ALA A 14 -2.42 21.23 -24.09
C ALA A 14 -1.89 19.97 -24.81
N GLU A 15 -0.59 19.66 -24.68
CA GLU A 15 -0.03 18.39 -25.14
C GLU A 15 0.14 17.41 -23.98
N GLU A 16 -0.64 16.32 -24.02
CA GLU A 16 -0.52 15.22 -23.07
C GLU A 16 0.90 14.64 -23.15
N GLY A 17 1.73 14.84 -22.12
CA GLY A 17 3.12 14.37 -22.10
C GLY A 17 3.26 12.86 -22.33
N PHE A 18 4.42 12.40 -22.80
CA PHE A 18 4.68 10.99 -23.14
C PHE A 18 4.29 10.01 -22.02
N VAL A 19 4.59 10.35 -20.77
CA VAL A 19 4.25 9.53 -19.59
C VAL A 19 2.74 9.39 -19.41
N LEU A 20 2.01 10.51 -19.50
CA LEU A 20 0.55 10.52 -19.36
C LEU A 20 -0.11 9.68 -20.46
N ARG A 21 0.30 9.85 -21.72
CA ARG A 21 -0.19 9.03 -22.85
C ARG A 21 0.05 7.54 -22.61
N LYS A 22 1.24 7.16 -22.12
CA LYS A 22 1.59 5.77 -21.82
C LYS A 22 0.72 5.21 -20.69
N MET A 23 0.52 5.97 -19.61
CA MET A 23 -0.36 5.59 -18.50
C MET A 23 -1.80 5.41 -18.97
N ARG A 24 -2.32 6.36 -19.75
CA ARG A 24 -3.69 6.31 -20.31
C ARG A 24 -3.90 5.10 -21.20
N LYS A 25 -2.97 4.81 -22.11
CA LYS A 25 -3.01 3.61 -22.96
C LYS A 25 -2.99 2.31 -22.14
N SER A 26 -2.18 2.26 -21.09
CA SER A 26 -2.10 1.11 -20.19
C SER A 26 -3.39 0.92 -19.37
N LEU A 27 -4.03 2.01 -18.94
CA LEU A 27 -5.32 1.98 -18.26
C LEU A 27 -6.44 1.52 -19.20
N GLU A 28 -6.48 2.04 -20.43
CA GLU A 28 -7.50 1.67 -21.42
C GLU A 28 -7.40 0.19 -21.82
N SER A 29 -6.18 -0.33 -21.96
CA SER A 29 -5.96 -1.77 -22.16
C SER A 29 -6.46 -2.64 -21.00
N ARG A 30 -6.44 -2.14 -19.76
CA ARG A 30 -7.04 -2.86 -18.61
C ARG A 30 -8.56 -2.77 -18.64
N LYS A 31 -9.13 -1.62 -19.00
CA LYS A 31 -10.58 -1.43 -19.16
C LYS A 31 -11.16 -2.38 -20.21
N SER A 32 -10.56 -2.43 -21.40
CA SER A 32 -11.04 -3.30 -22.49
C SER A 32 -10.97 -4.79 -22.15
N ARG A 33 -10.09 -5.18 -21.23
CA ARG A 33 -9.96 -6.55 -20.72
C ARG A 33 -10.78 -6.84 -19.46
N GLY A 34 -11.52 -5.86 -18.92
CA GLY A 34 -12.25 -6.03 -17.65
C GLY A 34 -11.34 -6.25 -16.44
N LEU A 35 -10.10 -5.76 -16.46
CA LEU A 35 -9.09 -5.97 -15.41
C LEU A 35 -8.95 -4.78 -14.45
N VAL A 36 -9.82 -3.77 -14.57
CA VAL A 36 -9.83 -2.65 -13.62
C VAL A 36 -10.32 -3.16 -12.28
N ARG A 37 -9.54 -2.89 -11.23
CA ARG A 37 -9.88 -3.23 -9.85
C ARG A 37 -10.24 -1.96 -9.11
N GLN A 38 -11.24 -2.06 -8.25
CA GLN A 38 -11.64 -1.00 -7.34
C GLN A 38 -11.58 -1.55 -5.93
N LEU A 39 -11.02 -0.77 -5.01
CA LEU A 39 -11.07 -1.11 -3.59
C LEU A 39 -12.49 -0.91 -3.09
N THR A 40 -13.06 -1.95 -2.51
CA THR A 40 -14.36 -1.90 -1.84
C THR A 40 -14.15 -1.69 -0.35
N LEU A 41 -14.98 -0.84 0.26
CA LEU A 41 -15.06 -0.78 1.71
C LEU A 41 -15.80 -2.02 2.19
N GLN A 42 -15.16 -2.81 3.05
CA GLN A 42 -15.77 -3.99 3.63
C GLN A 42 -16.86 -3.53 4.63
N GLN A 43 -18.09 -3.98 4.44
CA GLN A 43 -19.19 -3.67 5.35
C GLN A 43 -19.05 -4.48 6.64
N SER A 44 -19.37 -3.90 7.78
CA SER A 44 -19.23 -4.57 9.08
C SER A 44 -20.01 -5.90 9.18
N SER A 45 -21.08 -6.04 8.41
CA SER A 45 -21.93 -7.23 8.33
C SER A 45 -21.31 -8.41 7.57
N CYS A 46 -20.27 -8.21 6.76
CA CYS A 46 -19.62 -9.30 6.00
C CYS A 46 -18.36 -9.87 6.68
N LEU A 47 -18.06 -9.45 7.91
CA LEU A 47 -16.92 -9.98 8.67
C LEU A 47 -17.07 -11.48 8.98
N GLU A 48 -18.29 -12.00 9.18
CA GLU A 48 -18.47 -13.41 9.55
C GLU A 48 -18.29 -14.38 8.37
N ASN A 49 -18.45 -13.90 7.12
CA ASN A 49 -18.41 -14.70 5.90
C ASN A 49 -17.40 -14.15 4.89
N ASP A 50 -16.16 -13.89 5.35
CA ASP A 50 -15.08 -13.42 4.48
C ASP A 50 -14.32 -14.59 3.85
N PHE A 51 -14.76 -15.00 2.65
CA PHE A 51 -14.09 -16.02 1.83
C PHE A 51 -12.90 -15.47 1.01
N GLY A 52 -12.66 -14.16 1.05
CA GLY A 52 -11.53 -13.53 0.36
C GLY A 52 -10.31 -13.32 1.24
N SER A 53 -10.45 -13.49 2.57
CA SER A 53 -9.36 -13.32 3.52
C SER A 53 -8.29 -14.40 3.39
N ASN A 54 -7.03 -13.99 3.55
CA ASN A 54 -5.89 -14.91 3.68
C ASN A 54 -5.60 -15.28 5.16
N ASP A 55 -6.42 -14.85 6.12
CA ASP A 55 -6.29 -15.20 7.54
C ASP A 55 -6.90 -16.58 7.83
N TYR A 56 -6.29 -17.63 7.28
CA TYR A 56 -6.79 -19.02 7.37
C TYR A 56 -6.97 -19.53 8.80
N LEU A 57 -6.18 -19.00 9.74
CA LEU A 57 -6.17 -19.43 11.14
C LEU A 57 -6.96 -18.46 12.06
N GLY A 58 -7.56 -17.41 11.50
CA GLY A 58 -8.30 -16.41 12.28
C GLY A 58 -7.42 -15.63 13.27
N LEU A 59 -6.11 -15.50 13.02
CA LEU A 59 -5.16 -14.90 13.95
C LEU A 59 -5.40 -13.42 14.15
N VAL A 60 -5.99 -12.73 13.17
CA VAL A 60 -6.32 -11.30 13.26
C VAL A 60 -7.24 -11.00 14.45
N ARG A 61 -8.13 -11.95 14.81
CA ARG A 61 -9.07 -11.80 15.93
C ARG A 61 -8.53 -12.31 17.25
N SER A 62 -7.31 -12.84 17.27
CA SER A 62 -6.73 -13.44 18.48
C SER A 62 -6.31 -12.38 19.49
N GLU A 63 -7.13 -12.23 20.54
CA GLU A 63 -6.85 -11.35 21.67
C GLU A 63 -5.52 -11.68 22.37
N MET A 64 -5.20 -12.97 22.45
CA MET A 64 -3.92 -13.44 23.01
C MET A 64 -2.74 -12.93 22.19
N LEU A 65 -2.80 -13.06 20.85
CA LEU A 65 -1.72 -12.58 19.98
C LEU A 65 -1.60 -11.07 20.05
N ARG A 66 -2.73 -10.35 20.04
CA ARG A 66 -2.75 -8.89 20.20
C ARG A 66 -2.03 -8.45 21.47
N ARG A 67 -2.36 -9.05 22.64
CA ARG A 67 -1.70 -8.73 23.92
C ARG A 67 -0.21 -9.07 23.93
N ARG A 68 0.19 -10.21 23.35
CA ARG A 68 1.60 -10.60 23.27
C ARG A 68 2.39 -9.66 22.37
N ALA A 69 1.84 -9.28 21.22
CA ALA A 69 2.45 -8.32 20.31
C ALA A 69 2.68 -6.97 20.99
N SER A 70 1.68 -6.44 21.71
CA SER A 70 1.83 -5.18 22.48
C SER A 70 2.98 -5.25 23.49
N LYS A 71 3.08 -6.34 24.28
CA LYS A 71 4.18 -6.53 25.25
C LYS A 71 5.55 -6.61 24.59
N ILE A 72 5.64 -7.24 23.42
CA ILE A 72 6.89 -7.30 22.66
C ILE A 72 7.28 -5.89 22.19
N LEU A 73 6.33 -5.11 21.67
CA LEU A 73 6.60 -3.74 21.22
C LEU A 73 7.07 -2.84 22.37
N GLU A 74 6.47 -2.98 23.56
CA GLU A 74 6.94 -2.30 24.78
C GLU A 74 8.38 -2.68 25.14
N ARG A 75 8.73 -3.97 25.07
CA ARG A 75 10.07 -4.47 25.41
C ARG A 75 11.16 -3.96 24.47
N TYR A 76 10.90 -3.95 23.16
CA TYR A 76 11.91 -3.58 22.17
C TYR A 76 11.97 -2.07 21.90
N GLN A 77 11.10 -1.26 22.55
CA GLN A 77 11.00 0.19 22.37
C GLN A 77 11.02 0.62 20.89
N CYS A 78 10.44 -0.20 20.03
CA CYS A 78 10.50 0.02 18.60
C CYS A 78 9.55 1.16 18.22
N VAL A 79 10.04 2.08 17.39
CA VAL A 79 9.15 2.96 16.62
C VAL A 79 8.35 2.12 15.62
N ASN A 80 7.17 2.60 15.24
CA ASN A 80 6.39 1.93 14.20
C ASN A 80 7.17 1.96 12.88
N GLY A 81 7.66 0.79 12.44
CA GLY A 81 8.44 0.62 11.23
C GLY A 81 9.95 0.64 11.45
N SER A 82 10.72 0.26 10.43
CA SER A 82 12.17 0.15 10.50
C SER A 82 12.91 1.45 10.18
N THR A 83 12.22 2.50 9.71
CA THR A 83 12.76 3.79 9.22
C THR A 83 13.72 3.72 8.01
N GLY A 84 14.39 2.58 7.78
CA GLY A 84 15.25 2.33 6.63
C GLY A 84 15.27 0.86 6.23
N SER A 85 16.10 0.54 5.22
CA SER A 85 16.36 -0.85 4.81
C SER A 85 17.28 -1.55 5.81
N ARG A 86 17.29 -2.89 5.80
CA ARG A 86 18.05 -3.72 6.77
C ARG A 86 19.56 -3.38 6.77
N LEU A 87 20.15 -3.11 5.62
CA LEU A 87 21.58 -2.81 5.51
C LEU A 87 21.98 -1.41 5.99
N VAL A 88 21.03 -0.49 6.18
CA VAL A 88 21.32 0.92 6.46
C VAL A 88 21.03 1.24 7.92
N THR A 89 19.74 1.30 8.29
CA THR A 89 19.30 1.64 9.65
C THR A 89 18.11 0.80 10.11
N GLY A 90 17.59 -0.07 9.24
CA GLY A 90 16.35 -0.78 9.48
C GLY A 90 16.47 -2.15 10.10
N ASN A 91 17.68 -2.61 10.44
CA ASN A 91 17.84 -3.90 11.10
C ASN A 91 17.62 -3.77 12.62
N SER A 92 16.48 -4.24 13.09
CA SER A 92 16.17 -4.24 14.52
C SER A 92 16.50 -5.59 15.15
N ARG A 93 16.78 -5.58 16.46
CA ARG A 93 16.99 -6.82 17.21
C ARG A 93 15.78 -7.76 17.14
N LEU A 94 14.57 -7.18 17.13
CA LEU A 94 13.34 -7.94 16.98
C LEU A 94 13.29 -8.72 15.65
N ALA A 95 13.78 -8.13 14.55
CA ALA A 95 13.79 -8.80 13.26
C ALA A 95 14.75 -10.01 13.23
N GLU A 96 15.97 -9.84 13.76
CA GLU A 96 16.95 -10.93 13.87
C GLU A 96 16.46 -12.08 14.78
N ASP A 97 15.82 -11.74 15.91
CA ASP A 97 15.28 -12.74 16.84
C ASP A 97 14.13 -13.54 16.18
N VAL A 98 13.26 -12.87 15.39
CA VAL A 98 12.19 -13.51 14.62
C VAL A 98 12.76 -14.40 13.51
N GLU A 99 13.77 -13.95 12.78
CA GLU A 99 14.43 -14.74 11.73
C GLU A 99 15.10 -15.99 12.32
N THR A 100 15.76 -15.85 13.46
CA THR A 100 16.34 -16.98 14.20
C THR A 100 15.26 -17.97 14.66
N LEU A 101 14.10 -17.48 15.09
CA LEU A 101 12.98 -18.34 15.48
C LEU A 101 12.39 -19.07 14.26
N ALA A 102 12.16 -18.36 13.16
CA ALA A 102 11.60 -18.91 11.92
C ALA A 102 12.53 -19.97 11.32
N ALA A 103 13.85 -19.78 11.39
CA ALA A 103 14.82 -20.77 10.91
C ALA A 103 14.84 -22.09 11.71
N LYS A 104 14.21 -22.12 12.90
CA LYS A 104 14.10 -23.32 13.74
C LYS A 104 12.78 -24.07 13.56
N PHE A 105 11.82 -23.47 12.87
CA PHE A 105 10.53 -24.07 12.56
C PHE A 105 10.64 -24.94 11.31
#